data_AF-A0A3D9FW56-F1
#
_entry.id   AF-A0A3D9FW56-F1
#
_cell.length_a   1.000
_cell.length_b   1.000
_cell.length_c   1.000
_cell.angle_alpha   90.00
_cell.angle_beta   90.00
_cell.angle_gamma   90.00
#
_symmetry.space_group_name_H-M   'P 1'
#
loop_
_entity.id
_entity.type
_entity.pdbx_description
1 polymer ?
#
loop_
_entity_poly.entity_id
_entity_poly.type
_entity_poly.pdbx_seq_one_letter_code
_entity_poly.pdbx_strand_id
1 'polypeptide(L)'
;MKILAFVFFLFCLGSNAQIQQEFFADDVNNIELLTVNFCIDNYGKTSSVTILPEQTTYKNQANINQVVEYRKSIEYYPDSKLRNNCYDYTFRFVNPKYKNKKIEDSKISMCKEFKNGTFKYNDGSFPNLTIERDHNYQTEKSHDHFSKYKIDWINDTNYVLTFLEVSDKDSSYLIGEKIYVEIIDILDDGSYVYKSNLLDRTFTTGIIKRIN
;
A
#
# COMPACT_ATOMS: atom_id res chain seq x y z
N MET A 1 -28.28 4.86 50.15
CA MET A 1 -28.45 3.99 48.97
C MET A 1 -27.67 4.61 47.81
N LYS A 2 -26.54 4.02 47.42
CA LYS A 2 -25.72 4.49 46.30
C LYS A 2 -26.24 3.85 45.02
N ILE A 3 -26.83 4.64 44.12
CA ILE A 3 -27.20 4.16 42.78
C ILE A 3 -25.93 4.23 41.94
N LEU A 4 -25.39 3.06 41.60
CA LEU A 4 -24.29 2.89 40.69
C LEU A 4 -24.83 3.04 39.26
N ALA A 5 -24.68 4.22 38.66
CA ALA A 5 -25.02 4.43 37.26
C ALA A 5 -23.90 3.85 36.37
N PHE A 6 -24.11 2.63 35.90
CA PHE A 6 -23.27 2.00 34.89
C PHE A 6 -23.63 2.59 33.52
N VAL A 7 -22.93 3.65 33.11
CA VAL A 7 -23.09 4.23 31.78
C VAL A 7 -22.31 3.36 30.80
N PHE A 8 -23.02 2.46 30.13
CA PHE A 8 -22.53 1.73 28.97
C PHE A 8 -22.34 2.70 27.81
N PHE A 9 -21.11 3.14 27.56
CA PHE A 9 -20.76 3.89 26.35
C PHE A 9 -20.63 2.90 25.20
N LEU A 10 -21.75 2.60 24.52
CA LEU A 10 -21.73 1.91 23.24
C LEU A 10 -21.42 2.96 22.15
N PHE A 11 -20.14 3.27 21.95
CA PHE A 11 -19.69 3.95 20.74
C PHE A 11 -19.70 2.94 19.58
N CYS A 12 -20.87 2.70 18.99
CA CYS A 12 -20.94 2.15 17.64
C CYS A 12 -20.62 3.29 16.66
N LEU A 13 -19.33 3.62 16.51
CA LEU A 13 -18.88 4.41 15.37
C LEU A 13 -18.96 3.49 14.15
N GLY A 14 -20.02 3.65 13.37
CA GLY A 14 -20.10 3.17 12.00
C GLY A 14 -19.11 3.94 11.13
N SER A 15 -17.82 3.65 11.28
CA SER A 15 -16.85 3.89 10.22
C SER A 15 -17.11 2.83 9.15
N ASN A 16 -17.34 3.25 7.90
CA ASN A 16 -17.15 2.37 6.76
C ASN A 16 -15.74 1.78 6.86
N ALA A 17 -15.64 0.55 7.37
CA ALA A 17 -14.35 -0.01 7.76
C ALA A 17 -13.57 -0.37 6.49
N GLN A 18 -12.74 0.55 6.03
CA GLN A 18 -11.71 0.23 5.05
C GLN A 18 -10.73 -0.74 5.71
N ILE A 19 -10.34 -1.77 4.96
CA ILE A 19 -9.34 -2.73 5.43
C ILE A 19 -8.02 -1.98 5.59
N GLN A 20 -7.47 -2.00 6.80
CA GLN A 20 -6.20 -1.36 7.12
C GLN A 20 -5.07 -2.15 6.46
N GLN A 21 -4.34 -1.49 5.57
CA GLN A 21 -3.20 -2.09 4.86
C GLN A 21 -1.85 -1.75 5.52
N GLU A 22 -1.76 -0.60 6.20
CA GLU A 22 -0.53 -0.11 6.82
C GLU A 22 -0.61 -0.10 8.34
N PHE A 23 0.44 -0.60 8.99
CA PHE A 23 0.64 -0.58 10.42
C PHE A 23 1.91 0.18 10.74
N PHE A 24 1.86 1.10 11.70
CA PHE A 24 3.05 1.82 12.14
C PHE A 24 3.75 1.02 13.23
N ALA A 25 5.06 0.76 13.05
CA ALA A 25 5.85 -0.02 14.00
C ALA A 25 7.27 0.55 14.14
N ASP A 26 7.70 0.77 15.39
CA ASP A 26 8.99 1.38 15.72
C ASP A 26 10.19 0.47 15.39
N ASP A 27 9.97 -0.82 15.23
CA ASP A 27 10.99 -1.83 14.98
C ASP A 27 11.29 -2.06 13.49
N VAL A 28 10.78 -1.20 12.61
CA VAL A 28 11.07 -1.20 11.18
C VAL A 28 11.95 0.00 10.83
N ASN A 29 13.03 -0.21 10.06
CA ASN A 29 13.90 0.89 9.63
C ASN A 29 13.19 1.87 8.69
N ASN A 30 12.52 1.35 7.66
CA ASN A 30 11.75 2.13 6.70
C ASN A 30 10.38 1.53 6.44
N ILE A 31 10.32 0.42 5.68
CA ILE A 31 9.11 -0.33 5.36
C ILE A 31 9.48 -1.82 5.31
N GLU A 32 8.68 -2.66 5.93
CA GLU A 32 8.76 -4.12 5.85
C GLU A 32 7.38 -4.71 5.55
N LEU A 33 7.34 -5.90 4.97
CA LEU A 33 6.14 -6.50 4.40
C LEU A 33 5.76 -7.75 5.16
N LEU A 34 4.46 -7.94 5.36
CA LEU A 34 3.85 -9.20 5.74
C LEU A 34 2.87 -9.62 4.66
N THR A 35 3.19 -10.69 3.95
CA THR A 35 2.29 -11.24 2.92
C THR A 35 1.62 -12.50 3.46
N VAL A 36 0.30 -12.56 3.31
CA VAL A 36 -0.51 -13.70 3.71
C VAL A 36 -1.37 -14.17 2.53
N ASN A 37 -1.59 -15.47 2.43
CA ASN A 37 -2.69 -16.05 1.67
C ASN A 37 -3.88 -16.25 2.62
N PHE A 38 -5.04 -15.71 2.28
CA PHE A 38 -6.27 -15.92 3.06
C PHE A 38 -7.37 -16.50 2.18
N CYS A 39 -8.23 -17.32 2.76
CA CYS A 39 -9.38 -17.89 2.05
C CYS A 39 -10.69 -17.36 2.64
N ILE A 40 -11.68 -17.15 1.77
CA ILE A 40 -13.04 -16.74 2.15
C ILE A 40 -14.01 -17.89 1.86
N ASP A 41 -14.80 -18.26 2.85
CA ASP A 41 -15.80 -19.32 2.71
C ASP A 41 -17.06 -18.87 1.95
N ASN A 42 -18.04 -19.78 1.83
CA ASN A 42 -19.32 -19.53 1.19
C ASN A 42 -20.22 -18.53 1.93
N TYR A 43 -19.93 -18.25 3.20
CA TYR A 43 -20.64 -17.27 4.04
C TYR A 43 -19.99 -15.89 4.02
N GLY A 44 -18.87 -15.71 3.32
CA GLY A 44 -18.13 -14.45 3.31
C GLY A 44 -17.16 -14.29 4.46
N LYS A 45 -16.90 -15.33 5.26
CA LYS A 45 -15.98 -15.27 6.40
C LYS A 45 -14.60 -15.73 6.01
N THR A 46 -13.58 -15.15 6.65
CA THR A 46 -12.20 -15.61 6.48
C THR A 46 -12.04 -16.97 7.15
N SER A 47 -11.80 -18.02 6.36
CA SER A 47 -11.70 -19.41 6.85
C SER A 47 -10.27 -19.82 7.20
N SER A 48 -9.27 -19.21 6.56
CA SER A 48 -7.86 -19.44 6.84
C SER A 48 -7.02 -18.21 6.53
N VAL A 49 -5.89 -18.09 7.21
CA VAL A 49 -4.84 -17.10 6.94
C VAL A 49 -3.49 -17.80 7.14
N THR A 50 -2.68 -17.84 6.09
CA THR A 50 -1.36 -18.47 6.05
C THR A 50 -0.33 -17.44 5.64
N ILE A 51 0.79 -17.36 6.36
CA ILE A 51 1.89 -16.44 6.02
C ILE A 51 2.67 -17.00 4.82
N LEU A 52 3.02 -16.14 3.87
CA LEU A 52 3.91 -16.45 2.74
C LEU A 52 5.34 -15.99 3.10
N PRO A 53 6.20 -16.89 3.61
CA PRO A 53 7.50 -16.51 4.18
C PRO A 53 8.46 -15.92 3.14
N GLU A 54 8.41 -16.39 1.88
CA GLU A 54 9.25 -15.93 0.79
C GLU A 54 8.92 -14.50 0.33
N GLN A 55 7.74 -13.99 0.68
CA GLN A 55 7.28 -12.62 0.38
C GLN A 55 7.19 -11.74 1.64
N THR A 56 7.61 -12.25 2.80
CA THR A 56 7.50 -11.57 4.11
C THR A 56 8.87 -11.16 4.63
N THR A 57 9.10 -9.84 4.67
CA THR A 57 10.34 -9.27 5.21
C THR A 57 10.22 -8.93 6.70
N TYR A 58 9.02 -8.62 7.20
CA TYR A 58 8.79 -8.29 8.62
C TYR A 58 8.95 -9.51 9.53
N LYS A 59 9.58 -9.32 10.70
CA LYS A 59 9.98 -10.44 11.59
C LYS A 59 9.40 -10.42 13.01
N ASN A 60 8.75 -9.34 13.45
CA ASN A 60 8.20 -9.30 14.80
C ASN A 60 6.92 -10.14 14.92
N GLN A 61 7.05 -11.30 15.58
CA GLN A 61 5.96 -12.26 15.68
C GLN A 61 4.73 -11.74 16.44
N ALA A 62 4.91 -10.88 17.45
CA ALA A 62 3.78 -10.35 18.22
C ALA A 62 2.89 -9.48 17.32
N ASN A 63 3.51 -8.59 16.55
CA ASN A 63 2.81 -7.71 15.61
C ASN A 63 2.23 -8.50 14.41
N ILE A 64 2.97 -9.49 13.89
CA ILE A 64 2.46 -10.41 12.85
C ILE A 64 1.19 -11.11 13.34
N ASN A 65 1.19 -11.66 14.56
CA ASN A 65 0.03 -12.34 15.13
C ASN A 65 -1.17 -11.40 15.24
N GLN A 66 -0.97 -10.16 15.67
CA GLN A 66 -2.04 -9.16 15.73
C GLN A 66 -2.65 -8.88 14.35
N VAL A 67 -1.83 -8.71 13.32
CA VAL A 67 -2.32 -8.47 11.94
C VAL A 67 -3.01 -9.71 11.37
N VAL A 68 -2.53 -10.92 11.68
CA VAL A 68 -3.20 -12.16 11.29
C VAL A 68 -4.58 -12.28 11.95
N GLU A 69 -4.70 -11.99 13.25
CA GLU A 69 -5.99 -11.99 13.94
C GLU A 69 -6.92 -10.89 13.42
N TYR A 70 -6.39 -9.69 13.16
CA TYR A 70 -7.13 -8.63 12.47
C TYR A 70 -7.67 -9.13 11.12
N ARG A 71 -6.83 -9.78 10.30
CA ARG A 71 -7.26 -10.33 9.01
C ARG A 71 -8.36 -11.37 9.18
N LYS A 72 -8.25 -12.30 10.14
CA LYS A 72 -9.29 -13.32 10.41
C LYS A 72 -10.63 -12.69 10.80
N SER A 73 -10.61 -11.54 11.46
CA SER A 73 -11.83 -10.85 11.95
C SER A 73 -12.66 -10.18 10.86
N ILE A 74 -12.12 -10.00 9.65
CA ILE A 74 -12.83 -9.36 8.54
C ILE A 74 -13.79 -10.35 7.88
N GLU A 75 -15.05 -9.91 7.78
CA GLU A 75 -16.11 -10.60 7.06
C GLU A 75 -16.54 -9.77 5.85
N TYR A 76 -16.88 -10.45 4.76
CA TYR A 76 -17.41 -9.88 3.54
C TYR A 76 -18.91 -10.16 3.43
N TYR A 77 -19.60 -9.36 2.61
CA TYR A 77 -21.01 -9.59 2.37
C TYR A 77 -21.29 -10.99 1.81
N PRO A 78 -22.42 -11.62 2.19
CA PRO A 78 -22.83 -12.93 1.69
C PRO A 78 -23.12 -12.99 0.19
N ASP A 79 -22.99 -11.91 -0.58
CA ASP A 79 -23.08 -11.88 -2.04
C ASP A 79 -21.74 -11.49 -2.69
N SER A 80 -20.69 -11.29 -1.89
CA SER A 80 -19.36 -10.93 -2.37
C SER A 80 -18.84 -11.93 -3.40
N LYS A 81 -18.23 -11.39 -4.47
CA LYS A 81 -17.52 -12.15 -5.50
C LYS A 81 -16.24 -12.80 -4.99
N LEU A 82 -15.79 -12.44 -3.79
CA LEU A 82 -14.57 -12.95 -3.18
C LEU A 82 -14.77 -14.31 -2.48
N ARG A 83 -16.00 -14.79 -2.34
CA ARG A 83 -16.30 -16.04 -1.64
C ARG A 83 -15.80 -17.26 -2.40
N ASN A 84 -15.58 -18.34 -1.64
CA ASN A 84 -15.10 -19.63 -2.14
C ASN A 84 -13.78 -19.51 -2.91
N ASN A 85 -12.92 -18.59 -2.50
CA ASN A 85 -11.65 -18.33 -3.16
C ASN A 85 -10.60 -17.88 -2.14
N CYS A 86 -9.34 -17.94 -2.55
CA CYS A 86 -8.19 -17.52 -1.75
C CYS A 86 -7.42 -16.43 -2.47
N TYR A 87 -6.84 -15.53 -1.69
CA TYR A 87 -6.15 -14.34 -2.19
C TYR A 87 -4.90 -14.08 -1.40
N ASP A 88 -3.86 -13.64 -2.10
CA ASP A 88 -2.67 -13.09 -1.48
C ASP A 88 -2.92 -11.62 -1.14
N TYR A 89 -2.40 -11.19 0.01
CA TYR A 89 -2.49 -9.82 0.47
C TYR A 89 -1.28 -9.43 1.28
N THR A 90 -0.75 -8.25 0.97
CA THR A 90 0.45 -7.71 1.62
C THR A 90 0.08 -6.52 2.50
N PHE A 91 0.36 -6.68 3.79
CA PHE A 91 0.37 -5.62 4.78
C PHE A 91 1.74 -4.97 4.84
N ARG A 92 1.76 -3.66 5.15
CA ARG A 92 2.97 -2.86 5.28
C ARG A 92 3.18 -2.46 6.72
N PHE A 93 4.35 -2.76 7.27
CA PHE A 93 4.83 -2.18 8.51
C PHE A 93 5.71 -0.99 8.15
N VAL A 94 5.30 0.21 8.56
CA VAL A 94 5.91 1.48 8.19
C VAL A 94 6.51 2.13 9.42
N ASN A 95 7.73 2.67 9.30
CA ASN A 95 8.32 3.42 10.41
C ASN A 95 7.46 4.67 10.74
N PRO A 96 7.08 4.90 12.01
CA PRO A 96 6.27 6.05 12.44
C PRO A 96 6.82 7.41 12.04
N LYS A 97 8.14 7.54 11.79
CA LYS A 97 8.78 8.76 11.29
C LYS A 97 8.11 9.29 10.02
N TYR A 98 7.52 8.41 9.21
CA TYR A 98 6.86 8.79 7.96
C TYR A 98 5.43 9.29 8.12
N LYS A 99 4.78 9.12 9.30
CA LYS A 99 3.35 9.46 9.50
C LYS A 99 3.01 10.88 9.06
N ASN A 100 3.83 11.85 9.45
CA ASN A 100 3.68 13.26 9.08
C ASN A 100 4.91 13.83 8.34
N LYS A 101 5.82 12.97 7.86
CA LYS A 101 7.02 13.41 7.15
C LYS A 101 6.62 14.18 5.89
N LYS A 102 7.30 15.29 5.69
CA LYS A 102 7.41 16.02 4.43
C LYS A 102 8.88 16.04 4.05
N ILE A 103 9.14 16.11 2.75
CA ILE A 103 10.50 16.20 2.26
C ILE A 103 11.15 17.48 2.76
N GLU A 104 12.43 17.40 3.08
CA GLU A 104 13.23 18.54 3.50
C GLU A 104 13.49 19.47 2.31
N ASP A 105 13.41 20.79 2.53
CA ASP A 105 13.56 21.80 1.48
C ASP A 105 14.89 21.64 0.70
N SER A 106 15.96 21.28 1.40
CA SER A 106 17.28 21.02 0.82
C SER A 106 17.31 19.86 -0.17
N LYS A 107 16.37 18.92 -0.08
CA LYS A 107 16.27 17.72 -0.92
C LYS A 107 15.26 17.88 -2.07
N ILE A 108 14.44 18.93 -2.09
CA ILE A 108 13.39 19.13 -3.13
C ILE A 108 13.99 19.14 -4.54
N SER A 109 15.14 19.80 -4.72
CA SER A 109 15.79 19.89 -6.04
C SER A 109 16.18 18.52 -6.59
N MET A 110 16.49 17.55 -5.72
CA MET A 110 16.82 16.18 -6.11
C MET A 110 15.61 15.42 -6.66
N CYS A 111 14.38 15.82 -6.34
CA CYS A 111 13.18 15.19 -6.91
C CYS A 111 13.01 15.48 -8.40
N LYS A 112 13.71 16.47 -8.97
CA LYS A 112 13.74 16.69 -10.42
C LYS A 112 14.29 15.47 -11.16
N GLU A 113 15.28 14.81 -10.56
CA GLU A 113 15.85 13.56 -11.08
C GLU A 113 14.85 12.40 -11.02
N PHE A 114 13.78 12.48 -10.22
CA PHE A 114 12.76 11.43 -10.18
C PHE A 114 11.81 11.47 -11.40
N LYS A 115 11.78 12.59 -12.15
CA LYS A 115 10.86 12.82 -13.26
C LYS A 115 11.17 12.02 -14.52
N ASN A 116 12.38 11.48 -14.64
CA ASN A 116 12.78 10.68 -15.79
C ASN A 116 13.79 9.62 -15.37
N GLY A 117 13.61 8.37 -15.79
CA GLY A 117 14.59 7.30 -15.60
C GLY A 117 13.94 5.94 -15.49
N THR A 118 14.76 4.97 -15.08
CA THR A 118 14.30 3.61 -14.79
C THR A 118 14.42 3.33 -13.31
N PHE A 119 13.34 2.81 -12.72
CA PHE A 119 13.22 2.59 -11.29
C PHE A 119 12.67 1.20 -10.97
N LYS A 120 12.77 0.82 -9.70
CA LYS A 120 12.11 -0.35 -9.11
C LYS A 120 11.54 -0.01 -7.74
N TYR A 121 10.51 -0.75 -7.32
CA TYR A 121 10.09 -0.75 -5.93
C TYR A 121 11.18 -1.42 -5.07
N ASN A 122 11.63 -0.72 -4.03
CA ASN A 122 12.73 -1.13 -3.15
C ASN A 122 12.24 -1.55 -1.75
N ASP A 123 10.93 -1.60 -1.55
CA ASP A 123 10.30 -2.09 -0.32
C ASP A 123 9.97 -3.59 -0.37
N GLY A 124 10.22 -4.24 -1.51
CA GLY A 124 9.96 -5.67 -1.73
C GLY A 124 8.58 -6.01 -2.30
N SER A 125 7.70 -5.02 -2.54
CA SER A 125 6.30 -5.28 -2.91
C SER A 125 6.14 -5.89 -4.30
N PHE A 126 7.00 -5.46 -5.23
CA PHE A 126 6.96 -5.89 -6.62
C PHE A 126 8.39 -6.12 -7.12
N PRO A 127 9.08 -7.19 -6.65
CA PRO A 127 10.52 -7.35 -6.82
C PRO A 127 10.95 -7.46 -8.29
N ASN A 128 10.06 -7.97 -9.15
CA ASN A 128 10.32 -8.18 -10.58
C ASN A 128 9.79 -7.04 -11.47
N LEU A 129 9.12 -6.05 -10.91
CA LEU A 129 8.51 -4.96 -11.66
C LEU A 129 9.53 -3.84 -11.90
N THR A 130 9.61 -3.41 -13.15
CA THR A 130 10.43 -2.27 -13.58
C THR A 130 9.52 -1.11 -13.97
N ILE A 131 9.88 0.08 -13.50
CA ILE A 131 9.18 1.33 -13.76
C ILE A 131 10.03 2.12 -14.76
N GLU A 132 9.53 2.31 -15.97
CA GLU A 132 10.12 3.21 -16.96
C GLU A 132 9.33 4.50 -16.95
N ARG A 133 10.01 5.62 -16.70
CA ARG A 133 9.37 6.92 -16.53
C ARG A 133 10.02 7.96 -17.42
N ASP A 134 9.19 8.70 -18.13
CA ASP A 134 9.53 10.00 -18.70
C ASP A 134 8.69 11.11 -18.05
N HIS A 135 8.81 12.34 -18.55
CA HIS A 135 8.15 13.49 -17.95
C HIS A 135 6.61 13.38 -17.92
N ASN A 136 6.02 12.69 -18.89
CA ASN A 136 4.59 12.64 -19.13
C ASN A 136 3.98 11.24 -18.90
N TYR A 137 4.79 10.19 -18.91
CA TYR A 137 4.33 8.81 -18.83
C TYR A 137 5.16 7.94 -17.91
N GLN A 138 4.48 7.00 -17.26
CA GLN A 138 5.08 5.92 -16.50
C GLN A 138 4.56 4.59 -17.05
N THR A 139 5.46 3.65 -17.28
CA THR A 139 5.14 2.27 -17.66
C THR A 139 5.71 1.33 -16.62
N GLU A 140 4.85 0.52 -16.02
CA GLU A 140 5.21 -0.52 -15.08
C GLU A 140 5.09 -1.88 -15.76
N LYS A 141 6.18 -2.65 -15.79
CA LYS A 141 6.23 -3.94 -16.49
C LYS A 141 6.96 -5.02 -15.71
N SER A 142 6.42 -6.23 -15.78
CA SER A 142 7.07 -7.49 -15.41
C SER A 142 6.76 -8.54 -16.49
N HIS A 143 7.02 -9.82 -16.24
CA HIS A 143 6.67 -10.88 -17.21
C HIS A 143 5.15 -10.97 -17.46
N ASP A 144 4.35 -10.84 -16.41
CA ASP A 144 2.90 -11.08 -16.43
C ASP A 144 2.06 -9.80 -16.22
N HIS A 145 2.71 -8.70 -15.86
CA HIS A 145 2.03 -7.44 -15.54
C HIS A 145 2.50 -6.31 -16.44
N PHE A 146 1.55 -5.52 -16.92
CA PHE A 146 1.79 -4.27 -17.60
C PHE A 146 0.74 -3.25 -17.18
N SER A 147 1.20 -2.06 -16.81
CA SER A 147 0.34 -0.90 -16.60
C SER A 147 1.02 0.36 -17.15
N LYS A 148 0.23 1.23 -17.78
CA LYS A 148 0.70 2.51 -18.31
C LYS A 148 -0.10 3.65 -17.73
N TYR A 149 0.59 4.73 -17.38
CA TYR A 149 0.04 5.89 -16.70
C TYR A 149 0.43 7.17 -17.41
N LYS A 150 -0.48 8.14 -17.43
CA LYS A 150 -0.15 9.55 -17.66
C LYS A 150 0.29 10.18 -16.34
N ILE A 151 1.34 10.99 -16.38
CA ILE A 151 1.84 11.75 -15.25
C ILE A 151 1.47 13.21 -15.42
N ASP A 152 0.84 13.79 -14.41
CA ASP A 152 0.61 15.22 -14.29
C ASP A 152 1.36 15.75 -13.05
N TRP A 153 2.50 16.40 -13.27
CA TRP A 153 3.30 17.00 -12.19
C TRP A 153 2.65 18.27 -11.66
N ILE A 154 2.37 18.30 -10.36
CA ILE A 154 1.86 19.49 -9.67
C ILE A 154 3.03 20.39 -9.27
N ASN A 155 4.10 19.76 -8.75
CA ASN A 155 5.38 20.40 -8.44
C ASN A 155 6.50 19.34 -8.49
N ASP A 156 7.67 19.61 -7.90
CA ASP A 156 8.78 18.66 -7.93
C ASP A 156 8.57 17.44 -7.03
N THR A 157 7.65 17.50 -6.06
CA THR A 157 7.45 16.45 -5.04
C THR A 157 6.06 15.81 -5.12
N ASN A 158 5.11 16.42 -5.84
CA ASN A 158 3.73 15.98 -5.96
C ASN A 158 3.34 15.79 -7.42
N TYR A 159 2.70 14.66 -7.71
CA TYR A 159 2.21 14.34 -9.05
C TYR A 159 1.00 13.41 -9.00
N VAL A 160 0.29 13.33 -10.12
CA VAL A 160 -0.86 12.45 -10.29
C VAL A 160 -0.55 11.45 -11.40
N LEU A 161 -0.75 10.16 -11.11
CA LEU A 161 -0.76 9.11 -12.13
C LEU A 161 -2.20 8.83 -12.53
N THR A 162 -2.51 8.86 -13.82
CA THR A 162 -3.81 8.44 -14.35
C THR A 162 -3.63 7.16 -15.14
N PHE A 163 -4.35 6.08 -14.79
CA PHE A 163 -4.29 4.82 -15.53
C PHE A 163 -4.76 5.00 -16.98
N LEU A 164 -3.94 4.58 -17.93
CA LEU A 164 -4.25 4.59 -19.36
C LEU A 164 -4.52 3.18 -19.88
N GLU A 165 -3.66 2.22 -19.49
CA GLU A 165 -3.69 0.85 -19.98
C GLU A 165 -3.30 -0.11 -18.84
N VAL A 166 -3.90 -1.29 -18.82
CA VAL A 166 -3.56 -2.41 -17.92
C VAL A 166 -3.64 -3.73 -18.70
N SER A 167 -2.75 -4.68 -18.42
CA SER A 167 -2.80 -6.00 -19.06
C SER A 167 -3.90 -6.90 -18.51
N ASP A 168 -4.19 -6.77 -17.21
CA ASP A 168 -5.18 -7.57 -16.52
C ASP A 168 -6.59 -7.03 -16.76
N LYS A 169 -7.47 -7.89 -17.29
CA LYS A 169 -8.87 -7.56 -17.58
C LYS A 169 -9.65 -7.25 -16.30
N ASP A 170 -9.34 -7.94 -15.21
CA ASP A 170 -10.02 -7.70 -13.93
C ASP A 170 -9.65 -6.34 -13.33
N SER A 171 -8.53 -5.75 -13.75
CA SER A 171 -8.06 -4.42 -13.38
C SER A 171 -8.54 -3.30 -14.32
N SER A 172 -9.28 -3.62 -15.39
CA SER A 172 -9.73 -2.64 -16.40
C SER A 172 -10.61 -1.50 -15.85
N TYR A 173 -11.27 -1.73 -14.71
CA TYR A 173 -12.05 -0.70 -14.00
C TYR A 173 -11.18 0.46 -13.46
N LEU A 174 -9.86 0.29 -13.41
CA LEU A 174 -8.94 1.34 -12.98
C LEU A 174 -8.66 2.36 -14.08
N ILE A 175 -8.96 2.08 -15.35
CA ILE A 175 -8.67 2.99 -16.47
C ILE A 175 -9.38 4.33 -16.26
N GLY A 176 -8.60 5.42 -16.31
CA GLY A 176 -9.06 6.78 -16.02
C GLY A 176 -8.99 7.19 -14.54
N GLU A 177 -8.81 6.22 -13.63
CA GLU A 177 -8.65 6.52 -12.20
C GLU A 177 -7.28 7.11 -11.89
N LYS A 178 -7.23 7.81 -10.76
CA LYS A 178 -6.07 8.63 -10.35
C LYS A 178 -5.43 8.11 -9.08
N ILE A 179 -4.09 8.11 -9.09
CA ILE A 179 -3.24 7.94 -7.92
C ILE A 179 -2.55 9.26 -7.66
N TYR A 180 -2.83 9.87 -6.50
CA TYR A 180 -2.12 11.06 -6.04
C TYR A 180 -0.87 10.60 -5.31
N VAL A 181 0.29 11.15 -5.67
CA VAL A 181 1.57 10.74 -5.08
C VAL A 181 2.34 11.95 -4.56
N GLU A 182 2.87 11.81 -3.35
CA GLU A 182 3.76 12.77 -2.70
C GLU A 182 5.08 12.07 -2.33
N ILE A 183 6.21 12.60 -2.80
CA ILE A 183 7.55 12.23 -2.34
C ILE A 183 7.80 12.92 -1.00
N ILE A 184 8.06 12.12 0.03
CA ILE A 184 8.17 12.59 1.42
C ILE A 184 9.58 12.48 1.99
N ASP A 185 10.47 11.69 1.39
CA ASP A 185 11.87 11.60 1.81
C ASP A 185 12.77 11.09 0.68
N ILE A 186 14.07 11.33 0.83
CA ILE A 186 15.12 10.70 0.01
C ILE A 186 16.14 10.11 0.99
N LEU A 187 16.30 8.79 0.93
CA LEU A 187 17.22 8.03 1.75
C LEU A 187 18.68 8.28 1.33
N ASP A 188 19.62 7.95 2.21
CA ASP A 188 21.06 8.14 1.97
C ASP A 188 21.57 7.38 0.73
N ASP A 189 20.88 6.29 0.35
CA ASP A 189 21.19 5.50 -0.85
C ASP A 189 20.53 6.03 -2.14
N GLY A 190 19.89 7.20 -2.07
CA GLY A 190 19.19 7.84 -3.18
C GLY A 190 17.79 7.30 -3.48
N SER A 191 17.26 6.39 -2.65
CA SER A 191 15.88 5.91 -2.79
C SER A 191 14.86 6.97 -2.38
N TYR A 192 13.75 7.04 -3.08
CA TYR A 192 12.64 7.96 -2.83
C TYR A 192 11.56 7.26 -2.00
N VAL A 193 11.21 7.84 -0.86
CA VAL A 193 10.06 7.41 -0.07
C VAL A 193 8.86 8.25 -0.50
N TYR A 194 7.74 7.60 -0.79
CA TYR A 194 6.53 8.26 -1.24
C TYR A 194 5.31 7.82 -0.45
N LYS A 195 4.28 8.66 -0.46
CA LYS A 195 2.91 8.33 -0.08
C LYS A 195 2.04 8.41 -1.33
N SER A 196 1.19 7.42 -1.53
CA SER A 196 0.19 7.41 -2.58
C SER A 196 -1.22 7.28 -1.99
N ASN A 197 -2.18 7.81 -2.73
CA ASN A 197 -3.60 7.69 -2.46
C ASN A 197 -4.32 7.34 -3.78
N LEU A 198 -4.89 6.14 -3.85
CA LEU A 198 -5.78 5.70 -4.92
C LEU A 198 -7.22 5.80 -4.42
N LEU A 199 -8.07 6.49 -5.20
CA LEU A 199 -9.53 6.57 -4.98
C LEU A 199 -9.96 7.09 -3.60
N ASP A 200 -9.15 7.94 -2.96
CA ASP A 200 -9.38 8.50 -1.61
C ASP A 200 -9.65 7.45 -0.54
N ARG A 201 -9.13 6.24 -0.75
CA ARG A 201 -9.41 5.06 0.08
C ARG A 201 -8.22 4.15 0.30
N THR A 202 -7.29 4.10 -0.65
CA THR A 202 -6.13 3.22 -0.55
C THR A 202 -4.89 4.09 -0.40
N PHE A 203 -4.46 4.24 0.84
CA PHE A 203 -3.23 4.93 1.20
C PHE A 203 -2.08 3.93 1.26
N THR A 204 -0.94 4.29 0.68
CA THR A 204 0.24 3.44 0.70
C THR A 204 1.51 4.27 0.80
N THR A 205 2.39 3.87 1.69
CA THR A 205 3.76 4.33 1.80
C THR A 205 4.65 3.29 1.11
N GLY A 206 5.55 3.76 0.25
CA GLY A 206 6.43 2.87 -0.50
C GLY A 206 7.81 3.49 -0.73
N ILE A 207 8.72 2.66 -1.25
CA ILE A 207 10.08 3.08 -1.60
C ILE A 207 10.34 2.75 -3.06
N ILE A 208 10.80 3.74 -3.84
CA ILE A 208 11.23 3.56 -5.23
C ILE A 208 12.71 3.93 -5.33
N LYS A 209 13.49 3.08 -6.00
CA LYS A 209 14.91 3.30 -6.24
C LYS A 209 15.22 3.34 -7.73
N ARG A 210 16.04 4.30 -8.14
CA ARG A 210 16.59 4.37 -9.50
C ARG A 210 17.58 3.22 -9.70
N ILE A 211 17.49 2.53 -10.85
CA ILE A 211 18.39 1.40 -11.16
C ILE A 211 19.45 1.72 -12.22
N ASN A 212 19.24 2.77 -13.02
CA ASN A 212 20.15 3.26 -14.06
C ASN A 212 20.26 4.78 -14.04
#